data_AF-A0A6G1BIE1-F1
#
_entry.id   AF-A0A6G1BIE1-F1
#
_cell.length_a   1.000
_cell.length_b   1.000
_cell.length_c   1.000
_cell.angle_alpha   90.00
_cell.angle_beta   90.00
_cell.angle_gamma   90.00
#
_symmetry.space_group_name_H-M   'P 1'
#
loop_
_entity.id
_entity.type
_entity.pdbx_description
1 polymer ?
#
loop_
_entity_poly.entity_id
_entity_poly.type
_entity_poly.pdbx_seq_one_letter_code
_entity_poly.pdbx_strand_id
1 'polypeptide(L)'
;MYTTLVATSVANMATKPTFAAAAAVLFSLATIQGSVVAIAAVGSAHDIPAVFAFGDSTLDAGNNNRLVTAVRADHPPYGQDFPGGAPTGRFSDGKIMTDFLVEALGIKGLLPAYYSGDGGSLSDADAATGVSFASGGSGLDDTTATNAGVATLASQIADFSELVGRMGAGKAGEVVNKSVFLVSAGTNDMIMNYYLLPSKYTLDQYHALLIGKLRSYVQSLYNLGARRILVAGLPPTGCLPLQMTLAALRQPTRPQSCITEQNAAAERYNAKLRQMLTKFQSTSPGVKAVYADIYSPLKDMVDHPQKYGFAETGKGCCGTGLLEMGPLCTDLMPTCTTPSQFMFWDSVHPTQATYKAVADHFLRTNILQFDD
;
A
#
# COMPACT_ATOMS: atom_id res chain seq x y z
N MET A 1 3.87 -77.58 -31.65
CA MET A 1 4.15 -77.25 -33.06
C MET A 1 5.25 -76.19 -33.01
N TYR A 2 6.49 -76.48 -33.40
CA TYR A 2 6.94 -76.53 -34.80
C TYR A 2 6.56 -75.22 -35.53
N THR A 3 7.40 -74.17 -35.57
CA THR A 3 8.79 -74.02 -36.06
C THR A 3 8.87 -73.87 -37.58
N THR A 4 9.16 -72.64 -38.01
CA THR A 4 9.80 -72.31 -39.31
C THR A 4 10.78 -71.16 -39.08
N LEU A 5 11.88 -71.11 -39.84
CA LEU A 5 13.08 -70.27 -39.59
C LEU A 5 13.82 -70.03 -40.93
N VAL A 6 14.83 -69.15 -40.95
CA VAL A 6 15.79 -68.86 -42.08
C VAL A 6 15.15 -68.25 -43.35
N ALA A 7 15.82 -67.57 -44.30
CA ALA A 7 17.22 -67.12 -44.54
C ALA A 7 17.18 -65.82 -45.41
N THR A 8 18.20 -64.99 -45.72
CA THR A 8 19.67 -64.89 -45.46
C THR A 8 20.01 -63.36 -45.46
N SER A 9 21.21 -62.74 -45.62
CA SER A 9 22.61 -63.09 -45.95
C SER A 9 23.58 -62.28 -45.04
N VAL A 10 24.87 -62.60 -44.78
CA VAL A 10 26.11 -62.67 -45.61
C VAL A 10 26.40 -61.34 -46.37
N ALA A 11 27.58 -60.69 -46.29
CA ALA A 11 28.96 -61.17 -46.04
C ALA A 11 29.82 -60.32 -45.04
N ASN A 12 31.15 -60.50 -45.05
CA ASN A 12 32.08 -60.24 -43.93
C ASN A 12 33.47 -59.71 -44.38
N MET A 13 34.22 -59.02 -43.49
CA MET A 13 35.68 -58.67 -43.56
C MET A 13 36.12 -57.73 -44.74
N ALA A 14 37.20 -56.92 -44.70
CA ALA A 14 38.37 -56.83 -43.81
C ALA A 14 39.08 -55.42 -43.82
N THR A 15 40.15 -55.29 -43.02
CA THR A 15 41.29 -54.32 -43.09
C THR A 15 41.11 -52.84 -42.71
N LYS A 16 42.12 -52.33 -41.99
CA LYS A 16 42.56 -50.91 -41.92
C LYS A 16 43.85 -50.78 -42.77
N PRO A 17 44.29 -49.57 -43.15
CA PRO A 17 45.27 -48.87 -42.30
C PRO A 17 44.95 -47.39 -42.04
N THR A 18 45.76 -46.77 -41.18
CA THR A 18 45.71 -45.36 -40.77
C THR A 18 46.36 -44.42 -41.79
N PHE A 19 45.83 -43.20 -41.92
CA PHE A 19 46.66 -41.98 -41.93
C PHE A 19 45.92 -40.83 -41.26
N ALA A 20 46.66 -39.85 -40.72
CA ALA A 20 46.11 -38.77 -39.90
C ALA A 20 45.90 -37.48 -40.71
N ALA A 21 44.82 -36.77 -40.41
CA ALA A 21 44.61 -35.37 -40.79
C ALA A 21 43.90 -34.64 -39.64
N ALA A 22 44.64 -33.81 -38.90
CA ALA A 22 44.08 -33.05 -37.78
C ALA A 22 43.38 -31.77 -38.27
N ALA A 23 42.07 -31.83 -38.45
CA ALA A 23 41.25 -30.65 -38.70
C ALA A 23 40.85 -29.99 -37.36
N ALA A 24 41.65 -29.03 -36.90
CA ALA A 24 41.35 -28.27 -35.69
C ALA A 24 40.18 -27.29 -35.94
N VAL A 25 38.97 -27.73 -35.62
CA VAL A 25 37.79 -26.85 -35.58
C VAL A 25 37.93 -25.92 -34.38
N LEU A 26 38.42 -24.70 -34.63
CA LEU A 26 38.42 -23.61 -33.66
C LEU A 26 36.98 -23.22 -33.36
N PHE A 27 36.41 -23.79 -32.30
CA PHE A 27 35.21 -23.26 -31.68
C PHE A 27 35.53 -21.89 -31.07
N SER A 28 35.21 -20.84 -31.81
CA SER A 28 35.18 -19.47 -31.31
C SER A 28 34.14 -19.38 -30.20
N LEU A 29 34.59 -19.60 -28.96
CA LEU A 29 33.86 -19.28 -27.74
C LEU A 29 33.68 -17.76 -27.68
N ALA A 30 32.63 -17.29 -28.36
CA ALA A 30 32.12 -15.94 -28.20
C ALA A 30 31.63 -15.82 -26.75
N THR A 31 32.52 -15.35 -25.88
CA THR A 31 32.18 -15.04 -24.50
C THR A 31 31.15 -13.93 -24.51
N ILE A 32 29.87 -14.31 -24.36
CA ILE A 32 28.81 -13.38 -24.02
C ILE A 32 29.14 -12.89 -22.61
N GLN A 33 29.93 -11.82 -22.54
CA GLN A 33 29.99 -10.97 -21.37
C GLN A 33 28.63 -10.30 -21.24
N GLY A 34 27.65 -11.05 -20.73
CA GLY A 34 26.42 -10.49 -20.23
C GLY A 34 26.83 -9.51 -19.15
N SER A 35 26.67 -8.21 -19.43
CA SER A 35 26.98 -7.15 -18.48
C SER A 35 26.13 -7.35 -17.25
N VAL A 36 26.71 -8.00 -16.23
CA VAL A 36 26.17 -8.00 -14.88
C VAL A 36 26.27 -6.56 -14.41
N VAL A 37 25.23 -5.79 -14.71
CA VAL A 37 25.00 -4.49 -14.09
C VAL A 37 24.78 -4.81 -12.62
N ALA A 38 25.88 -4.78 -11.86
CA ALA A 38 25.82 -4.71 -10.42
C ALA A 38 24.99 -3.47 -10.11
N ILE A 39 23.75 -3.68 -9.68
CA ILE A 39 22.94 -2.63 -9.09
C ILE A 39 23.66 -2.27 -7.81
N ALA A 40 24.54 -1.27 -7.91
CA ALA A 40 25.15 -0.66 -6.75
C ALA A 40 24.01 -0.23 -5.85
N ALA A 41 24.02 -0.72 -4.61
CA ALA A 41 23.04 -0.28 -3.63
C ALA A 41 23.13 1.25 -3.57
N VAL A 42 22.02 1.91 -3.94
CA VAL A 42 21.96 3.38 -3.91
C VAL A 42 21.96 3.77 -2.44
N GLY A 43 23.16 4.02 -1.91
CA GLY A 43 23.34 4.56 -0.57
C GLY A 43 22.49 5.81 -0.45
N SER A 44 21.62 5.86 0.56
CA SER A 44 20.42 6.70 0.56
C SER A 44 20.67 8.10 0.01
N ALA A 45 20.06 8.40 -1.14
CA ALA A 45 20.13 9.71 -1.76
C ALA A 45 19.47 10.81 -0.90
N HIS A 46 18.65 10.39 0.07
CA HIS A 46 17.88 11.25 0.96
C HIS A 46 18.35 11.10 2.41
N ASP A 47 18.51 12.20 3.13
CA ASP A 47 18.80 12.21 4.58
C ASP A 47 17.51 11.97 5.39
N ILE A 48 16.90 10.78 5.20
CA ILE A 48 15.63 10.34 5.82
C ILE A 48 15.89 9.01 6.56
N PRO A 49 16.03 9.02 7.91
CA PRO A 49 16.39 7.83 8.67
C PRO A 49 15.21 6.88 8.97
N ALA A 50 13.97 7.36 8.86
CA ALA A 50 12.76 6.57 9.09
C ALA A 50 11.52 7.13 8.37
N VAL A 51 10.51 6.26 8.23
CA VAL A 51 9.14 6.62 7.86
C VAL A 51 8.20 6.19 9.00
N PHE A 52 7.35 7.10 9.47
CA PHE A 52 6.30 6.81 10.46
C PHE A 52 4.93 7.01 9.81
N ALA A 53 4.09 5.98 9.83
CA ALA A 53 2.79 5.98 9.15
C ALA A 53 1.61 5.95 10.14
N PHE A 54 0.57 6.73 9.86
CA PHE A 54 -0.60 6.93 10.73
C PHE A 54 -1.89 6.99 9.90
N GLY A 55 -2.98 6.42 10.40
CA GLY A 55 -4.29 6.46 9.74
C GLY A 55 -5.01 5.12 9.69
N ASP A 56 -5.55 4.80 8.52
CA ASP A 56 -6.46 3.68 8.30
C ASP A 56 -5.82 2.45 7.61
N SER A 57 -6.65 1.54 7.10
CA SER A 57 -6.26 0.29 6.43
C SER A 57 -5.39 0.49 5.19
N THR A 58 -5.36 1.70 4.61
CA THR A 58 -4.43 2.04 3.51
C THR A 58 -2.96 2.07 3.92
N LEU A 59 -2.68 2.11 5.24
CA LEU A 59 -1.34 2.14 5.81
C LEU A 59 -1.11 1.07 6.90
N ASP A 60 -2.12 0.28 7.27
CA ASP A 60 -2.01 -0.75 8.30
C ASP A 60 -1.15 -1.94 7.83
N ALA A 61 -0.11 -2.23 8.61
CA ALA A 61 0.87 -3.28 8.34
C ALA A 61 0.67 -4.53 9.24
N GLY A 62 -0.42 -4.60 10.00
CA GLY A 62 -0.76 -5.67 10.95
C GLY A 62 -1.06 -5.23 12.39
N ASN A 63 -1.31 -3.94 12.65
CA ASN A 63 -1.61 -3.45 14.00
C ASN A 63 -2.97 -3.94 14.50
N ASN A 64 -3.94 -4.19 13.61
CA ASN A 64 -5.25 -4.72 13.98
C ASN A 64 -5.21 -6.21 14.40
N ASN A 65 -4.15 -6.96 14.10
CA ASN A 65 -4.04 -8.39 14.40
C ASN A 65 -4.10 -8.68 15.92
N ARG A 66 -3.65 -7.71 16.74
CA ARG A 66 -3.71 -7.76 18.22
C ARG A 66 -5.07 -7.38 18.80
N LEU A 67 -5.97 -6.81 17.99
CA LEU A 67 -7.23 -6.22 18.45
C LEU A 67 -8.38 -7.24 18.35
N VAL A 68 -9.31 -7.14 19.30
CA VAL A 68 -10.57 -7.90 19.30
C VAL A 68 -11.58 -7.18 18.41
N THR A 69 -11.32 -7.19 17.10
CA THR A 69 -12.14 -6.58 16.06
C THR A 69 -12.33 -7.53 14.89
N ALA A 70 -13.42 -7.35 14.14
CA ALA A 70 -13.61 -7.99 12.85
C ALA A 70 -12.83 -7.29 11.71
N VAL A 71 -12.34 -6.06 11.91
CA VAL A 71 -11.62 -5.31 10.87
C VAL A 71 -10.17 -5.79 10.78
N ARG A 72 -9.96 -6.93 10.13
CA ARG A 72 -8.67 -7.62 9.99
C ARG A 72 -8.44 -8.08 8.55
N ALA A 73 -7.19 -8.40 8.26
CA ALA A 73 -6.68 -8.93 6.99
C ALA A 73 -5.47 -9.88 7.21
N ASP A 74 -5.40 -10.52 8.39
CA ASP A 74 -4.39 -11.51 8.77
C ASP A 74 -4.91 -12.95 8.64
N HIS A 75 -5.76 -13.15 7.65
CA HIS A 75 -6.23 -14.43 7.13
C HIS A 75 -6.14 -14.39 5.59
N PRO A 76 -6.02 -15.54 4.91
CA PRO A 76 -6.06 -15.54 3.46
C PRO A 76 -7.50 -15.20 2.96
N PRO A 77 -7.66 -14.77 1.70
CA PRO A 77 -6.64 -14.73 0.65
C PRO A 77 -5.72 -13.49 0.70
N TYR A 78 -5.82 -12.60 1.69
CA TYR A 78 -4.89 -11.46 1.83
C TYR A 78 -3.43 -11.92 1.88
N GLY A 79 -2.53 -11.11 1.33
CA GLY A 79 -1.10 -11.42 1.33
C GLY A 79 -0.66 -12.58 0.42
N GLN A 80 -1.52 -13.11 -0.46
CA GLN A 80 -1.14 -14.16 -1.42
C GLN A 80 0.04 -13.78 -2.34
N ASP A 81 0.16 -12.50 -2.71
CA ASP A 81 1.23 -11.91 -3.52
C ASP A 81 2.27 -11.16 -2.65
N PHE A 82 2.18 -11.28 -1.32
CA PHE A 82 3.18 -10.80 -0.36
C PHE A 82 4.40 -11.74 -0.35
N PRO A 83 5.62 -11.28 0.03
CA PRO A 83 6.77 -12.16 0.22
C PRO A 83 6.46 -13.37 1.13
N GLY A 84 6.47 -14.58 0.53
CA GLY A 84 6.14 -15.83 1.21
C GLY A 84 4.66 -16.23 1.24
N GLY A 85 3.75 -15.46 0.60
CA GLY A 85 2.31 -15.74 0.59
C GLY A 85 1.62 -15.55 1.94
N ALA A 86 2.15 -14.67 2.79
CA ALA A 86 1.76 -14.54 4.18
C ALA A 86 0.70 -13.44 4.43
N PRO A 87 -0.47 -13.74 5.02
CA PRO A 87 -1.47 -12.74 5.40
C PRO A 87 -1.01 -11.94 6.62
N THR A 88 -0.33 -10.80 6.39
CA THR A 88 0.29 -10.02 7.48
C THR A 88 -0.67 -9.08 8.23
N GLY A 89 -1.93 -8.95 7.81
CA GLY A 89 -2.83 -7.87 8.27
C GLY A 89 -2.84 -6.64 7.36
N ARG A 90 -2.11 -6.68 6.24
CA ARG A 90 -2.22 -5.72 5.14
C ARG A 90 -3.52 -5.96 4.38
N PHE A 91 -4.31 -4.90 4.18
CA PHE A 91 -5.55 -4.94 3.41
C PHE A 91 -5.25 -4.90 1.89
N SER A 92 -4.58 -5.94 1.37
CA SER A 92 -4.22 -6.10 -0.04
C SER A 92 -3.83 -7.56 -0.36
N ASP A 93 -3.64 -7.88 -1.64
CA ASP A 93 -2.97 -9.11 -2.09
C ASP A 93 -1.49 -9.16 -1.67
N GLY A 94 -0.83 -8.01 -1.46
CA GLY A 94 0.60 -7.97 -1.14
C GLY A 94 1.05 -6.72 -0.39
N LYS A 95 2.21 -6.18 -0.78
CA LYS A 95 2.79 -4.93 -0.24
C LYS A 95 1.82 -3.76 -0.41
N ILE A 96 1.83 -2.88 0.60
CA ILE A 96 1.07 -1.62 0.58
C ILE A 96 1.99 -0.44 0.26
N MET A 97 1.40 0.75 0.05
CA MET A 97 2.08 2.02 -0.27
C MET A 97 3.38 2.25 0.52
N THR A 98 3.34 2.01 1.83
CA THR A 98 4.45 2.26 2.75
C THR A 98 5.63 1.31 2.58
N ASP A 99 5.41 0.07 2.16
CA ASP A 99 6.48 -0.91 1.92
C ASP A 99 7.36 -0.45 0.76
N PHE A 100 6.73 -0.09 -0.36
CA PHE A 100 7.43 0.44 -1.54
C PHE A 100 8.13 1.77 -1.26
N LEU A 101 7.60 2.58 -0.34
CA LEU A 101 8.23 3.83 0.08
C LEU A 101 9.53 3.59 0.88
N VAL A 102 9.53 2.72 1.89
CA VAL A 102 10.77 2.43 2.66
C VAL A 102 11.80 1.64 1.86
N GLU A 103 11.35 0.80 0.93
CA GLU A 103 12.20 0.07 0.00
C GLU A 103 12.90 1.01 -1.00
N ALA A 104 12.16 1.95 -1.60
CA ALA A 104 12.73 2.95 -2.51
C ALA A 104 13.63 3.98 -1.82
N LEU A 105 13.38 4.29 -0.53
CA LEU A 105 14.26 5.11 0.30
C LEU A 105 15.48 4.35 0.84
N GLY A 106 15.59 3.04 0.61
CA GLY A 106 16.71 2.23 1.10
C GLY A 106 16.75 2.03 2.63
N ILE A 107 15.65 2.30 3.33
CA ILE A 107 15.56 2.25 4.81
C ILE A 107 15.38 0.80 5.29
N LYS A 108 14.45 0.06 4.67
CA LYS A 108 14.11 -1.35 4.97
C LYS A 108 13.22 -1.92 3.85
N GLY A 109 13.15 -3.24 3.70
CA GLY A 109 12.39 -3.88 2.61
C GLY A 109 10.86 -3.92 2.79
N LEU A 110 10.37 -3.64 4.01
CA LEU A 110 8.96 -3.63 4.43
C LEU A 110 8.81 -2.66 5.59
N LEU A 111 7.68 -1.95 5.71
CA LEU A 111 7.37 -1.14 6.90
C LEU A 111 6.62 -2.03 7.92
N PRO A 112 7.19 -2.33 9.10
CA PRO A 112 6.53 -3.19 10.07
C PRO A 112 5.42 -2.43 10.83
N ALA A 113 4.41 -3.15 11.31
CA ALA A 113 3.47 -2.64 12.30
C ALA A 113 4.18 -2.45 13.66
N TYR A 114 3.84 -1.40 14.41
CA TYR A 114 4.48 -1.08 15.69
C TYR A 114 4.47 -2.27 16.67
N TYR A 115 3.39 -3.06 16.66
CA TYR A 115 3.18 -4.22 17.54
C TYR A 115 3.60 -5.58 16.94
N SER A 116 4.46 -5.62 15.91
CA SER A 116 4.75 -6.85 15.15
C SER A 116 5.96 -7.69 15.61
N GLY A 117 6.66 -7.30 16.69
CA GLY A 117 7.80 -8.06 17.22
C GLY A 117 7.42 -9.11 18.27
N ASP A 118 8.37 -9.96 18.63
CA ASP A 118 8.19 -11.03 19.64
C ASP A 118 7.73 -10.46 20.99
N GLY A 119 6.65 -11.03 21.55
CA GLY A 119 5.99 -10.50 22.75
C GLY A 119 5.07 -9.30 22.50
N GLY A 120 4.91 -8.85 21.25
CA GLY A 120 3.95 -7.82 20.83
C GLY A 120 4.55 -6.42 20.58
N SER A 121 5.87 -6.27 20.55
CA SER A 121 6.56 -5.00 20.27
C SER A 121 7.86 -5.25 19.49
N LEU A 122 8.16 -4.37 18.52
CA LEU A 122 9.47 -4.34 17.87
C LEU A 122 10.59 -3.90 18.82
N SER A 123 11.85 -4.20 18.49
CA SER A 123 12.98 -3.59 19.19
C SER A 123 13.00 -2.08 18.96
N ASP A 124 13.49 -1.30 19.92
CA ASP A 124 13.57 0.16 19.76
C ASP A 124 14.50 0.60 18.63
N ALA A 125 15.47 -0.24 18.22
CA ALA A 125 16.32 0.00 17.06
C ALA A 125 15.55 -0.18 15.73
N ASP A 126 14.77 -1.25 15.62
CA ASP A 126 13.92 -1.51 14.44
C ASP A 126 12.79 -0.48 14.33
N ALA A 127 12.23 -0.08 15.48
CA ALA A 127 11.19 0.95 15.54
C ALA A 127 11.74 2.36 15.25
N ALA A 128 12.98 2.67 15.64
CA ALA A 128 13.64 3.93 15.33
C ALA A 128 14.00 4.11 13.84
N THR A 129 13.98 3.03 13.03
CA THR A 129 14.05 3.12 11.55
C THR A 129 12.68 3.16 10.89
N GLY A 130 11.59 3.30 11.66
CA GLY A 130 10.25 3.57 11.14
C GLY A 130 9.28 2.39 11.27
N VAL A 131 8.03 2.71 11.60
CA VAL A 131 6.90 1.77 11.79
C VAL A 131 5.60 2.36 11.25
N SER A 132 4.61 1.51 11.00
CA SER A 132 3.22 1.94 10.91
C SER A 132 2.53 1.83 12.27
N PHE A 133 1.87 2.91 12.68
CA PHE A 133 0.88 2.95 13.76
C PHE A 133 -0.57 2.89 13.22
N ALA A 134 -0.75 2.94 11.90
CA ALA A 134 -2.07 2.94 11.27
C ALA A 134 -2.88 1.67 11.59
N SER A 135 -4.20 1.79 11.64
CA SER A 135 -5.13 0.78 12.15
C SER A 135 -6.35 0.69 11.23
N GLY A 136 -6.58 -0.50 10.65
CA GLY A 136 -7.66 -0.74 9.71
C GLY A 136 -9.03 -0.28 10.24
N GLY A 137 -9.82 0.40 9.39
CA GLY A 137 -11.12 0.97 9.78
C GLY A 137 -11.07 2.23 10.65
N SER A 138 -9.87 2.73 11.01
CA SER A 138 -9.75 4.00 11.73
C SER A 138 -10.16 5.21 10.86
N GLY A 139 -10.33 6.36 11.49
CA GLY A 139 -10.79 7.59 10.86
C GLY A 139 -10.32 8.83 11.60
N LEU A 140 -10.62 9.99 11.02
CA LEU A 140 -10.40 11.28 11.65
C LEU A 140 -11.46 11.59 12.71
N ASP A 141 -12.69 11.06 12.57
CA ASP A 141 -13.72 11.10 13.60
C ASP A 141 -13.53 9.90 14.53
N ASP A 142 -13.29 10.12 15.82
CA ASP A 142 -13.06 9.03 16.78
C ASP A 142 -14.27 8.08 16.88
N THR A 143 -15.46 8.54 16.48
CA THR A 143 -16.67 7.71 16.34
C THR A 143 -16.49 6.58 15.32
N THR A 144 -15.77 6.83 14.23
CA THR A 144 -15.46 5.84 13.18
C THR A 144 -14.67 4.67 13.76
N ALA A 145 -13.55 4.97 14.42
CA ALA A 145 -12.70 3.97 15.05
C ALA A 145 -13.38 3.27 16.23
N THR A 146 -14.16 4.00 17.03
CA THR A 146 -14.90 3.43 18.18
C THR A 146 -15.95 2.42 17.72
N ASN A 147 -16.73 2.75 16.66
CA ASN A 147 -17.75 1.85 16.12
C ASN A 147 -17.15 0.57 15.49
N ALA A 148 -15.93 0.65 14.97
CA ALA A 148 -15.19 -0.50 14.42
C ALA A 148 -14.40 -1.30 15.48
N GLY A 149 -14.25 -0.78 16.70
CA GLY A 149 -13.43 -1.40 17.75
C GLY A 149 -11.93 -1.34 17.48
N VAL A 150 -11.44 -0.25 16.86
CA VAL A 150 -10.06 -0.10 16.38
C VAL A 150 -9.37 1.16 16.92
N ALA A 151 -8.07 1.32 16.68
CA ALA A 151 -7.29 2.39 17.31
C ALA A 151 -7.58 3.77 16.68
N THR A 152 -8.06 4.72 17.50
CA THR A 152 -8.25 6.12 17.09
C THR A 152 -6.93 6.75 16.64
N LEU A 153 -6.97 7.75 15.75
CA LEU A 153 -5.76 8.46 15.34
C LEU A 153 -5.07 9.20 16.52
N ALA A 154 -5.81 9.51 17.59
CA ALA A 154 -5.24 9.98 18.86
C ALA A 154 -4.40 8.89 19.56
N SER A 155 -4.89 7.65 19.62
CA SER A 155 -4.16 6.50 20.17
C SER A 155 -2.87 6.21 19.40
N GLN A 156 -2.92 6.26 18.06
CA GLN A 156 -1.75 6.04 17.21
C GLN A 156 -0.64 7.09 17.46
N ILE A 157 -1.02 8.33 17.77
CA ILE A 157 -0.09 9.40 18.14
C ILE A 157 0.43 9.23 19.58
N ALA A 158 -0.36 8.65 20.49
CA ALA A 158 0.12 8.26 21.82
C ALA A 158 1.14 7.11 21.75
N ASP A 159 0.90 6.10 20.91
CA ASP A 159 1.84 5.02 20.62
C ASP A 159 3.18 5.55 20.06
N PHE A 160 3.13 6.54 19.15
CA PHE A 160 4.33 7.24 18.69
C PHE A 160 5.00 8.08 19.79
N SER A 161 4.23 8.76 20.65
CA SER A 161 4.78 9.48 21.80
C SER A 161 5.47 8.56 22.81
N GLU A 162 5.01 7.32 22.95
CA GLU A 162 5.66 6.29 23.75
C GLU A 162 7.02 5.92 23.14
N LEU A 163 7.04 5.61 21.84
CA LEU A 163 8.28 5.29 21.10
C LEU A 163 9.31 6.43 21.17
N VAL A 164 8.88 7.69 21.00
CA VAL A 164 9.74 8.88 21.18
C VAL A 164 10.32 8.95 22.60
N GLY A 165 9.53 8.56 23.61
CA GLY A 165 10.00 8.39 24.98
C GLY A 165 11.07 7.31 25.13
N ARG A 166 10.86 6.12 24.54
CA ARG A 166 11.81 4.98 24.61
C ARG A 166 13.11 5.24 23.85
N MET A 167 13.08 5.96 22.73
CA MET A 167 14.31 6.44 22.05
C MET A 167 15.16 7.36 22.92
N GLY A 168 14.54 8.10 23.84
CA GLY A 168 15.18 9.16 24.61
C GLY A 168 15.47 10.42 23.79
N ALA A 169 15.53 11.57 24.46
CA ALA A 169 15.55 12.89 23.83
C ALA A 169 16.68 13.09 22.79
N GLY A 170 17.87 12.51 23.04
CA GLY A 170 18.99 12.57 22.11
C GLY A 170 18.68 11.86 20.79
N LYS A 171 18.31 10.58 20.83
CA LYS A 171 18.07 9.81 19.60
C LYS A 171 16.80 10.24 18.88
N ALA A 172 15.75 10.59 19.62
CA ALA A 172 14.56 11.21 19.05
C ALA A 172 14.92 12.51 18.29
N GLY A 173 15.81 13.35 18.83
CA GLY A 173 16.30 14.57 18.19
C GLY A 173 17.16 14.38 16.94
N GLU A 174 17.73 13.18 16.71
CA GLU A 174 18.42 12.83 15.47
C GLU A 174 17.48 12.25 14.40
N VAL A 175 16.49 11.48 14.84
CA VAL A 175 15.62 10.69 13.96
C VAL A 175 14.38 11.49 13.55
N VAL A 176 13.61 11.99 14.52
CA VAL A 176 12.23 12.44 14.34
C VAL A 176 12.11 13.70 13.48
N ASN A 177 13.07 14.62 13.56
CA ASN A 177 13.10 15.83 12.75
C ASN A 177 13.46 15.55 11.28
N LYS A 178 14.26 14.52 10.99
CA LYS A 178 14.62 14.11 9.62
C LYS A 178 13.63 13.11 9.01
N SER A 179 12.88 12.38 9.82
CA SER A 179 11.97 11.33 9.38
C SER A 179 10.75 11.86 8.64
N VAL A 180 10.20 11.05 7.74
CA VAL A 180 8.95 11.33 7.02
C VAL A 180 7.76 10.79 7.79
N PHE A 181 6.72 11.61 7.94
CA PHE A 181 5.46 11.28 8.59
C PHE A 181 4.36 11.20 7.55
N LEU A 182 3.78 10.02 7.34
CA LEU A 182 2.69 9.81 6.38
C LEU A 182 1.35 9.62 7.10
N VAL A 183 0.37 10.45 6.79
CA VAL A 183 -0.99 10.39 7.36
C VAL A 183 -2.01 10.11 6.25
N SER A 184 -2.81 9.05 6.40
CA SER A 184 -3.91 8.69 5.47
C SER A 184 -5.15 8.27 6.26
N ALA A 185 -6.10 9.19 6.41
CA ALA A 185 -7.38 8.96 7.08
C ALA A 185 -8.44 9.94 6.55
N GLY A 186 -9.72 9.59 6.69
CA GLY A 186 -10.86 10.36 6.16
C GLY A 186 -11.83 9.50 5.34
N THR A 187 -11.32 8.46 4.70
CA THR A 187 -12.07 7.59 3.77
C THR A 187 -13.19 6.85 4.51
N ASN A 188 -12.88 6.25 5.66
CA ASN A 188 -13.86 5.56 6.50
C ASN A 188 -14.90 6.51 7.10
N ASP A 189 -14.51 7.74 7.46
CA ASP A 189 -15.45 8.74 7.99
C ASP A 189 -16.52 9.10 6.95
N MET A 190 -16.10 9.32 5.70
CA MET A 190 -17.02 9.61 4.60
C MET A 190 -17.89 8.39 4.25
N ILE A 191 -17.31 7.20 4.13
CA ILE A 191 -18.03 5.96 3.78
C ILE A 191 -19.05 5.58 4.87
N MET A 192 -18.60 5.44 6.12
CA MET A 192 -19.39 4.85 7.20
C MET A 192 -20.34 5.85 7.87
N ASN A 193 -19.86 7.07 8.17
CA ASN A 193 -20.63 8.04 8.96
C ASN A 193 -21.40 9.07 8.10
N TYR A 194 -21.06 9.21 6.81
CA TYR A 194 -21.68 10.23 5.94
C TYR A 194 -22.45 9.66 4.74
N TYR A 195 -21.96 8.59 4.07
CA TYR A 195 -22.63 8.01 2.90
C TYR A 195 -23.51 6.79 3.22
N LEU A 196 -23.10 5.93 4.17
CA LEU A 196 -23.85 4.75 4.57
C LEU A 196 -25.02 5.11 5.48
N LEU A 197 -24.76 5.83 6.57
CA LEU A 197 -25.74 6.24 7.57
C LEU A 197 -26.22 7.69 7.38
N PRO A 198 -27.45 8.06 7.81
CA PRO A 198 -27.92 9.44 7.76
C PRO A 198 -27.08 10.38 8.65
N SER A 199 -26.29 11.26 8.04
CA SER A 199 -25.49 12.23 8.80
C SER A 199 -26.34 13.37 9.35
N LYS A 200 -26.04 13.78 10.60
CA LYS A 200 -26.59 15.00 11.23
C LYS A 200 -25.90 16.29 10.75
N TYR A 201 -24.88 16.18 9.91
CA TYR A 201 -24.08 17.29 9.38
C TYR A 201 -24.37 17.52 7.90
N THR A 202 -24.25 18.76 7.44
CA THR A 202 -24.06 19.02 6.00
C THR A 202 -22.64 18.63 5.58
N LEU A 203 -22.41 18.43 4.28
CA LEU A 203 -21.11 18.04 3.75
C LEU A 203 -19.99 19.00 4.17
N ASP A 204 -20.24 20.32 4.10
CA ASP A 204 -19.28 21.33 4.52
C ASP A 204 -19.04 21.36 6.03
N GLN A 205 -20.05 21.04 6.85
CA GLN A 205 -19.89 20.89 8.30
C GLN A 205 -19.04 19.65 8.64
N TYR A 206 -19.27 18.51 7.97
CA TYR A 206 -18.50 17.30 8.23
C TYR A 206 -17.06 17.44 7.73
N HIS A 207 -16.84 18.00 6.53
CA HIS A 207 -15.50 18.36 6.08
C HIS A 207 -14.80 19.33 7.04
N ALA A 208 -15.49 20.33 7.61
CA ALA A 208 -14.90 21.24 8.60
C ALA A 208 -14.52 20.53 9.91
N LEU A 209 -15.32 19.57 10.38
CA LEU A 209 -15.00 18.72 11.54
C LEU A 209 -13.74 17.87 11.30
N LEU A 210 -13.72 17.13 10.18
CA LEU A 210 -12.62 16.24 9.82
C LEU A 210 -11.30 17.01 9.62
N ILE A 211 -11.32 18.13 8.88
CA ILE A 211 -10.16 19.02 8.71
C ILE A 211 -9.73 19.66 10.03
N GLY A 212 -10.70 19.99 10.90
CA GLY A 212 -10.45 20.54 12.23
C GLY A 212 -9.70 19.57 13.14
N LYS A 213 -10.09 18.28 13.14
CA LYS A 213 -9.39 17.20 13.86
C LYS A 213 -8.03 16.88 13.25
N LEU A 214 -7.95 16.73 11.92
CA LEU A 214 -6.69 16.48 11.20
C LEU A 214 -5.62 17.53 11.49
N ARG A 215 -5.98 18.81 11.52
CA ARG A 215 -5.08 19.90 11.95
C ARG A 215 -4.53 19.67 13.36
N SER A 216 -5.35 19.22 14.30
CA SER A 216 -4.92 18.93 15.67
C SER A 216 -3.96 17.73 15.73
N TYR A 217 -4.22 16.67 14.97
CA TYR A 217 -3.32 15.51 14.89
C TYR A 217 -1.96 15.88 14.26
N VAL A 218 -1.96 16.70 13.19
CA VAL A 218 -0.73 17.25 12.57
C VAL A 218 0.04 18.17 13.55
N GLN A 219 -0.67 18.98 14.34
CA GLN A 219 -0.06 19.78 15.42
C GLN A 219 0.59 18.89 16.49
N SER A 220 -0.04 17.79 16.90
CA SER A 220 0.54 16.85 17.86
C SER A 220 1.80 16.18 17.34
N LEU A 221 1.83 15.73 16.08
CA LEU A 221 3.03 15.18 15.45
C LEU A 221 4.17 16.22 15.39
N TYR A 222 3.87 17.47 15.01
CA TYR A 222 4.85 18.57 15.02
C TYR A 222 5.37 18.86 16.44
N ASN A 223 4.51 18.82 17.46
CA ASN A 223 4.90 19.01 18.86
C ASN A 223 5.83 17.88 19.37
N LEU A 224 5.63 16.64 18.89
CA LEU A 224 6.53 15.50 19.13
C LEU A 224 7.82 15.54 18.30
N GLY A 225 8.00 16.57 17.45
CA GLY A 225 9.25 16.84 16.74
C GLY A 225 9.20 16.63 15.22
N ALA A 226 8.09 16.14 14.66
CA ALA A 226 7.98 15.88 13.22
C ALA A 226 8.18 17.16 12.39
N ARG A 227 9.00 17.10 11.33
CA ARG A 227 9.23 18.24 10.42
C ARG A 227 8.92 17.97 8.95
N ARG A 228 8.93 16.71 8.49
CA ARG A 228 8.52 16.33 7.12
C ARG A 228 7.20 15.57 7.18
N ILE A 229 6.07 16.27 7.02
CA ILE A 229 4.72 15.70 7.19
C ILE A 229 4.00 15.66 5.84
N LEU A 230 3.61 14.46 5.42
CA LEU A 230 2.83 14.15 4.22
C LEU A 230 1.43 13.74 4.65
N VAL A 231 0.41 14.42 4.11
CA VAL A 231 -0.99 14.12 4.44
C VAL A 231 -1.75 13.83 3.15
N ALA A 232 -2.22 12.60 3.02
CA ALA A 232 -2.98 12.14 1.87
C ALA A 232 -4.36 12.82 1.81
N GLY A 233 -4.79 13.14 0.59
CA GLY A 233 -6.19 13.47 0.32
C GLY A 233 -7.10 12.25 0.40
N LEU A 234 -8.41 12.49 0.31
CA LEU A 234 -9.37 11.43 -0.01
C LEU A 234 -9.14 10.92 -1.44
N PRO A 235 -9.27 9.59 -1.68
CA PRO A 235 -9.28 9.01 -3.04
C PRO A 235 -10.56 9.43 -3.79
N PRO A 236 -10.73 9.08 -5.08
CA PRO A 236 -12.01 9.19 -5.77
C PRO A 236 -13.05 8.22 -5.18
N THR A 237 -13.63 8.60 -4.03
CA THR A 237 -14.51 7.73 -3.21
C THR A 237 -15.72 7.18 -3.97
N GLY A 238 -16.24 7.94 -4.96
CA GLY A 238 -17.33 7.50 -5.82
C GLY A 238 -16.95 6.41 -6.82
N CYS A 239 -15.65 6.14 -7.02
CA CYS A 239 -15.15 5.04 -7.84
C CYS A 239 -14.90 3.74 -7.04
N LEU A 240 -15.07 3.75 -5.71
CA LEU A 240 -14.86 2.55 -4.89
C LEU A 240 -15.96 1.52 -5.19
N PRO A 241 -15.62 0.24 -5.44
CA PRO A 241 -16.61 -0.79 -5.77
C PRO A 241 -17.77 -0.89 -4.77
N LEU A 242 -17.48 -0.78 -3.47
CA LEU A 242 -18.46 -0.78 -2.40
C LEU A 242 -19.46 0.39 -2.54
N GLN A 243 -18.99 1.60 -2.82
CA GLN A 243 -19.87 2.76 -2.99
C GLN A 243 -20.75 2.62 -4.25
N MET A 244 -20.17 2.17 -5.36
CA MET A 244 -20.93 1.88 -6.58
C MET A 244 -21.99 0.80 -6.33
N THR A 245 -21.69 -0.26 -5.59
CA THR A 245 -22.67 -1.28 -5.23
C THR A 245 -23.76 -0.75 -4.29
N LEU A 246 -23.39 -0.01 -3.24
CA LEU A 246 -24.35 0.58 -2.29
C LEU A 246 -25.27 1.63 -2.92
N ALA A 247 -24.86 2.26 -4.03
CA ALA A 247 -25.76 3.13 -4.81
C ALA A 247 -26.96 2.38 -5.40
N ALA A 248 -26.85 1.07 -5.67
CA ALA A 248 -27.97 0.22 -6.11
C ALA A 248 -29.02 -0.04 -5.00
N LEU A 249 -28.76 0.38 -3.75
CA LEU A 249 -29.79 0.44 -2.69
C LEU A 249 -30.67 1.70 -2.80
N ARG A 250 -30.29 2.65 -3.67
CA ARG A 250 -30.92 3.97 -3.85
C ARG A 250 -31.31 4.25 -5.31
N GLN A 251 -30.92 3.38 -6.24
CA GLN A 251 -31.17 3.46 -7.68
C GLN A 251 -31.48 2.05 -8.23
N PRO A 252 -32.25 1.88 -9.32
CA PRO A 252 -32.68 0.55 -9.79
C PRO A 252 -31.56 -0.40 -10.24
N THR A 253 -30.36 0.12 -10.52
CA THR A 253 -29.20 -0.64 -11.01
C THR A 253 -27.91 -0.08 -10.41
N ARG A 254 -26.85 -0.90 -10.44
CA ARG A 254 -25.49 -0.47 -10.09
C ARG A 254 -24.96 0.51 -11.15
N PRO A 255 -24.48 1.73 -10.78
CA PRO A 255 -23.79 2.62 -11.69
C PRO A 255 -22.64 1.92 -12.43
N GLN A 256 -22.52 2.18 -13.73
CA GLN A 256 -21.43 1.66 -14.57
C GLN A 256 -20.20 2.61 -14.58
N SER A 257 -20.31 3.75 -13.90
CA SER A 257 -19.28 4.78 -13.74
C SER A 257 -19.26 5.24 -12.29
N CYS A 258 -18.20 5.95 -11.90
CA CYS A 258 -18.09 6.51 -10.56
C CYS A 258 -19.26 7.47 -10.20
N ILE A 259 -19.55 7.58 -8.91
CA ILE A 259 -20.55 8.52 -8.37
C ILE A 259 -19.96 9.94 -8.34
N THR A 260 -20.42 10.79 -9.26
CA THR A 260 -19.92 12.16 -9.46
C THR A 260 -19.96 13.00 -8.19
N GLU A 261 -21.03 12.90 -7.40
CA GLU A 261 -21.25 13.69 -6.19
C GLU A 261 -20.24 13.36 -5.09
N GLN A 262 -19.84 12.09 -4.97
CA GLN A 262 -18.85 11.63 -3.98
C GLN A 262 -17.42 12.00 -4.40
N ASN A 263 -17.13 11.94 -5.70
CA ASN A 263 -15.85 12.43 -6.24
C ASN A 263 -15.71 13.95 -6.05
N ALA A 264 -16.73 14.72 -6.41
CA ALA A 264 -16.76 16.17 -6.18
C ALA A 264 -16.71 16.54 -4.68
N ALA A 265 -17.23 15.68 -3.79
CA ALA A 265 -17.05 15.83 -2.35
C ALA A 265 -15.59 15.61 -1.93
N ALA A 266 -14.94 14.54 -2.41
CA ALA A 266 -13.53 14.27 -2.15
C ALA A 266 -12.62 15.42 -2.63
N GLU A 267 -12.87 15.98 -3.81
CA GLU A 267 -12.14 17.15 -4.33
C GLU A 267 -12.32 18.40 -3.45
N ARG A 268 -13.54 18.65 -2.96
CA ARG A 268 -13.83 19.76 -2.02
C ARG A 268 -13.14 19.56 -0.67
N TYR A 269 -13.04 18.33 -0.18
CA TYR A 269 -12.23 18.02 1.00
C TYR A 269 -10.74 18.27 0.73
N ASN A 270 -10.21 17.75 -0.39
CA ASN A 270 -8.80 17.89 -0.77
C ASN A 270 -8.39 19.36 -0.96
N ALA A 271 -9.29 20.21 -1.46
CA ALA A 271 -9.08 21.66 -1.51
C ALA A 271 -8.96 22.30 -0.11
N LYS A 272 -9.84 21.93 0.84
CA LYS A 272 -9.77 22.39 2.25
C LYS A 272 -8.52 21.87 2.95
N LEU A 273 -8.10 20.62 2.66
CA LEU A 273 -6.86 20.03 3.17
C LEU A 273 -5.63 20.81 2.71
N ARG A 274 -5.50 21.09 1.40
CA ARG A 274 -4.41 21.93 0.86
C ARG A 274 -4.35 23.29 1.57
N GLN A 275 -5.48 23.97 1.71
CA GLN A 275 -5.56 25.26 2.43
C GLN A 275 -5.14 25.15 3.91
N MET A 276 -5.54 24.07 4.59
CA MET A 276 -5.16 23.83 6.00
C MET A 276 -3.65 23.63 6.14
N LEU A 277 -3.03 22.81 5.29
CA LEU A 277 -1.60 22.52 5.31
C LEU A 277 -0.75 23.76 4.98
N THR A 278 -1.13 24.54 3.95
CA THR A 278 -0.46 25.83 3.64
C THR A 278 -0.52 26.78 4.84
N LYS A 279 -1.66 26.88 5.53
CA LYS A 279 -1.79 27.72 6.73
C LYS A 279 -0.97 27.16 7.90
N PHE A 280 -0.96 25.85 8.11
CA PHE A 280 -0.16 25.19 9.15
C PHE A 280 1.33 25.47 8.94
N GLN A 281 1.84 25.28 7.73
CA GLN A 281 3.23 25.56 7.37
C GLN A 281 3.61 27.02 7.59
N SER A 282 2.75 27.97 7.21
CA SER A 282 2.98 29.41 7.43
C SER A 282 3.01 29.85 8.90
N THR A 283 2.64 28.97 9.84
CA THR A 283 2.56 29.27 11.29
C THR A 283 3.42 28.34 12.17
N SER A 284 4.08 27.34 11.59
CA SER A 284 4.84 26.30 12.30
C SER A 284 6.30 26.24 11.81
N PRO A 285 7.24 26.97 12.45
CA PRO A 285 8.61 27.10 11.95
C PRO A 285 9.33 25.77 11.68
N GLY A 286 9.93 25.66 10.49
CA GLY A 286 10.74 24.51 10.09
C GLY A 286 9.96 23.25 9.70
N VAL A 287 8.63 23.28 9.60
CA VAL A 287 7.86 22.17 9.01
C VAL A 287 7.79 22.31 7.47
N LYS A 288 7.98 21.20 6.76
CA LYS A 288 7.47 20.97 5.40
C LYS A 288 6.20 20.11 5.55
N ALA A 289 5.02 20.71 5.39
CA ALA A 289 3.71 20.08 5.56
C ALA A 289 2.98 20.01 4.20
N VAL A 290 3.04 18.84 3.56
CA VAL A 290 2.79 18.65 2.13
C VAL A 290 1.52 17.82 1.91
N TYR A 291 0.68 18.26 0.97
CA TYR A 291 -0.45 17.48 0.47
C TYR A 291 0.05 16.35 -0.44
N ALA A 292 -0.24 15.10 -0.08
CA ALA A 292 0.01 13.94 -0.93
C ALA A 292 -1.22 13.67 -1.80
N ASP A 293 -1.08 13.80 -3.12
CA ASP A 293 -2.18 13.60 -4.04
C ASP A 293 -2.35 12.13 -4.42
N ILE A 294 -3.26 11.44 -3.73
CA ILE A 294 -3.72 10.11 -4.15
C ILE A 294 -4.94 10.18 -5.08
N TYR A 295 -5.64 11.33 -5.16
CA TYR A 295 -6.87 11.44 -5.93
C TYR A 295 -6.58 11.37 -7.44
N SER A 296 -5.69 12.23 -7.94
CA SER A 296 -5.35 12.32 -9.36
C SER A 296 -4.80 11.00 -9.93
N PRO A 297 -3.78 10.32 -9.33
CA PRO A 297 -3.28 9.06 -9.87
C PRO A 297 -4.33 7.94 -9.83
N LEU A 298 -5.11 7.81 -8.76
CA LEU A 298 -6.17 6.79 -8.70
C LEU A 298 -7.29 7.06 -9.71
N LYS A 299 -7.66 8.33 -9.94
CA LYS A 299 -8.68 8.68 -10.94
C LYS A 299 -8.20 8.39 -12.37
N ASP A 300 -6.94 8.66 -12.67
CA ASP A 300 -6.32 8.34 -13.97
C ASP A 300 -6.19 6.82 -14.20
N MET A 301 -6.03 6.01 -13.14
CA MET A 301 -6.10 4.54 -13.23
C MET A 301 -7.51 4.03 -13.53
N VAL A 302 -8.56 4.70 -13.02
CA VAL A 302 -9.96 4.36 -13.35
C VAL A 302 -10.32 4.77 -14.78
N ASP A 303 -9.87 5.93 -15.23
CA ASP A 303 -10.21 6.48 -16.56
C ASP A 303 -9.38 5.86 -17.69
N HIS A 304 -8.11 5.49 -17.43
CA HIS A 304 -7.17 4.96 -18.42
C HIS A 304 -6.50 3.64 -17.97
N PRO A 305 -7.25 2.60 -17.55
CA PRO A 305 -6.69 1.43 -16.87
C PRO A 305 -5.61 0.67 -17.64
N GLN A 306 -5.69 0.63 -18.97
CA GLN A 306 -4.72 -0.06 -19.83
C GLN A 306 -3.32 0.58 -19.77
N LYS A 307 -3.21 1.87 -19.41
CA LYS A 307 -1.93 2.57 -19.15
C LYS A 307 -1.16 1.96 -17.97
N TYR A 308 -1.88 1.29 -17.06
CA TYR A 308 -1.37 0.71 -15.82
C TYR A 308 -1.40 -0.83 -15.84
N GLY A 309 -1.87 -1.44 -16.92
CA GLY A 309 -2.04 -2.90 -17.04
C GLY A 309 -3.34 -3.45 -16.45
N PHE A 310 -4.23 -2.61 -15.94
CA PHE A 310 -5.51 -3.05 -15.39
C PHE A 310 -6.51 -3.43 -16.49
N ALA A 311 -7.22 -4.53 -16.25
CA ALA A 311 -8.38 -4.99 -17.02
C ALA A 311 -9.70 -4.76 -16.26
N GLU A 312 -9.66 -4.60 -14.93
CA GLU A 312 -10.83 -4.37 -14.08
C GLU A 312 -10.57 -3.26 -13.06
N THR A 313 -11.52 -2.32 -12.95
CA THR A 313 -11.51 -1.17 -12.03
C THR A 313 -12.85 -0.98 -11.30
N GLY A 314 -13.93 -1.63 -11.76
CA GLY A 314 -15.27 -1.48 -11.21
C GLY A 314 -15.63 -2.46 -10.08
N LYS A 315 -14.75 -3.42 -9.77
CA LYS A 315 -14.91 -4.39 -8.68
C LYS A 315 -13.57 -4.88 -8.12
N GLY A 316 -13.62 -5.44 -6.91
CA GLY A 316 -12.50 -6.15 -6.29
C GLY A 316 -12.15 -7.48 -6.98
N CYS A 317 -10.93 -7.96 -6.75
CA CYS A 317 -10.47 -9.30 -7.11
C CYS A 317 -11.09 -10.40 -6.22
N CYS A 318 -11.42 -10.10 -4.97
CA CYS A 318 -11.91 -11.05 -3.98
C CYS A 318 -13.44 -11.20 -3.98
N GLY A 319 -13.92 -12.45 -4.07
CA GLY A 319 -15.35 -12.80 -4.08
C GLY A 319 -16.07 -12.33 -5.34
N THR A 320 -17.26 -11.75 -5.17
CA THR A 320 -17.93 -11.02 -6.26
C THR A 320 -17.24 -9.69 -6.56
N GLY A 321 -16.45 -9.17 -5.62
CA GLY A 321 -15.76 -7.87 -5.69
C GLY A 321 -16.70 -6.68 -5.47
N LEU A 322 -17.92 -6.91 -4.95
CA LEU A 322 -18.99 -5.92 -4.89
C LEU A 322 -19.27 -5.40 -3.48
N LEU A 323 -19.12 -6.23 -2.46
CA LEU A 323 -19.39 -5.93 -1.04
C LEU A 323 -18.33 -6.52 -0.09
N GLU A 324 -17.56 -7.48 -0.55
CA GLU A 324 -16.55 -8.19 0.20
C GLU A 324 -15.42 -7.23 0.56
N MET A 325 -15.11 -7.09 1.85
CA MET A 325 -13.96 -6.34 2.36
C MET A 325 -13.60 -6.85 3.75
N GLY A 326 -12.33 -6.72 4.13
CA GLY A 326 -11.78 -7.28 5.38
C GLY A 326 -12.29 -8.72 5.63
N PRO A 327 -13.08 -8.96 6.69
CA PRO A 327 -13.54 -10.29 7.12
C PRO A 327 -14.56 -10.95 6.16
N LEU A 328 -15.07 -10.25 5.14
CA LEU A 328 -15.94 -10.84 4.11
C LEU A 328 -15.18 -11.36 2.89
N CYS A 329 -13.91 -10.97 2.72
CA CYS A 329 -13.01 -11.56 1.74
C CYS A 329 -12.31 -12.77 2.37
N THR A 330 -12.72 -13.99 2.00
CA THR A 330 -12.28 -15.24 2.65
C THR A 330 -12.07 -16.35 1.63
N ASP A 331 -11.30 -17.38 1.98
CA ASP A 331 -11.00 -18.54 1.12
C ASP A 331 -12.21 -19.40 0.74
N LEU A 332 -13.39 -19.12 1.33
CA LEU A 332 -14.66 -19.72 0.93
C LEU A 332 -15.25 -19.09 -0.35
N MET A 333 -14.69 -17.95 -0.77
CA MET A 333 -15.10 -17.18 -1.95
C MET A 333 -13.99 -17.22 -3.02
N PRO A 334 -14.33 -17.22 -4.32
CA PRO A 334 -13.33 -17.23 -5.39
C PRO A 334 -12.53 -15.93 -5.42
N THR A 335 -11.24 -16.01 -5.73
CA THR A 335 -10.40 -14.86 -6.09
C THR A 335 -10.20 -14.78 -7.61
N CYS A 336 -9.85 -13.59 -8.11
CA CYS A 336 -9.46 -13.41 -9.50
C CYS A 336 -8.09 -14.05 -9.79
N THR A 337 -7.92 -14.57 -11.01
CA THR A 337 -6.71 -15.33 -11.40
C THR A 337 -5.43 -14.48 -11.48
N THR A 338 -5.57 -13.15 -11.62
CA THR A 338 -4.44 -12.23 -11.83
C THR A 338 -4.69 -10.91 -11.07
N PRO A 339 -4.31 -10.81 -9.78
CA PRO A 339 -4.55 -9.61 -8.97
C PRO A 339 -3.93 -8.34 -9.58
N SER A 340 -2.77 -8.47 -10.24
CA SER A 340 -2.09 -7.35 -10.91
C SER A 340 -2.85 -6.75 -12.11
N GLN A 341 -3.93 -7.37 -12.58
CA GLN A 341 -4.85 -6.82 -13.59
C GLN A 341 -6.10 -6.17 -12.97
N PHE A 342 -6.25 -6.20 -11.65
CA PHE A 342 -7.34 -5.56 -10.91
C PHE A 342 -6.79 -4.33 -10.17
N MET A 343 -7.54 -3.23 -10.19
CA MET A 343 -7.18 -2.04 -9.40
C MET A 343 -7.50 -2.21 -7.90
N PHE A 344 -8.53 -3.00 -7.58
CA PHE A 344 -8.98 -3.24 -6.21
C PHE A 344 -8.84 -4.71 -5.84
N TRP A 345 -8.31 -4.96 -4.64
CA TRP A 345 -8.18 -6.30 -4.08
C TRP A 345 -9.53 -6.79 -3.54
N ASP A 346 -10.15 -5.99 -2.67
CA ASP A 346 -11.52 -6.20 -2.19
C ASP A 346 -12.45 -5.06 -2.68
N SER A 347 -13.63 -4.86 -2.11
CA SER A 347 -14.56 -3.82 -2.57
C SER A 347 -14.17 -2.38 -2.17
N VAL A 348 -13.07 -2.18 -1.44
CA VAL A 348 -12.56 -0.87 -0.97
C VAL A 348 -11.06 -0.70 -1.22
N HIS A 349 -10.25 -1.72 -0.93
CA HIS A 349 -8.81 -1.59 -0.81
C HIS A 349 -8.07 -1.86 -2.14
N PRO A 350 -7.04 -1.06 -2.50
CA PRO A 350 -6.21 -1.30 -3.68
C PRO A 350 -5.47 -2.64 -3.70
N THR A 351 -5.11 -3.11 -4.91
CA THR A 351 -4.14 -4.21 -5.07
C THR A 351 -2.70 -3.74 -4.84
N GLN A 352 -1.78 -4.69 -4.66
CA GLN A 352 -0.33 -4.43 -4.61
C GLN A 352 0.15 -3.67 -5.86
N ALA A 353 -0.41 -3.99 -7.03
CA ALA A 353 -0.10 -3.30 -8.29
C ALA A 353 -0.53 -1.83 -8.27
N THR A 354 -1.73 -1.53 -7.76
CA THR A 354 -2.19 -0.14 -7.56
C THR A 354 -1.39 0.59 -6.49
N TYR A 355 -1.08 -0.05 -5.36
CA TYR A 355 -0.20 0.52 -4.33
C TYR A 355 1.19 0.85 -4.88
N LYS A 356 1.77 -0.02 -5.73
CA LYS A 356 3.03 0.26 -6.43
C LYS A 356 2.93 1.46 -7.37
N ALA A 357 1.87 1.53 -8.17
CA ALA A 357 1.66 2.65 -9.10
C ALA A 357 1.44 4.00 -8.37
N VAL A 358 0.76 3.99 -7.21
CA VAL A 358 0.64 5.17 -6.33
C VAL A 358 1.99 5.51 -5.68
N ALA A 359 2.76 4.53 -5.21
CA ALA A 359 4.08 4.76 -4.64
C ALA A 359 5.05 5.39 -5.65
N ASP A 360 5.06 4.90 -6.88
CA ASP A 360 5.90 5.45 -7.95
C ASP A 360 5.46 6.88 -8.35
N HIS A 361 4.17 7.21 -8.27
CA HIS A 361 3.70 8.60 -8.39
C HIS A 361 4.24 9.47 -7.25
N PHE A 362 3.96 9.08 -6.01
CA PHE A 362 4.32 9.79 -4.77
C PHE A 362 5.83 10.03 -4.62
N LEU A 363 6.67 9.06 -4.99
CA LEU A 363 8.13 9.19 -4.99
C LEU A 363 8.57 10.32 -5.95
N ARG A 364 7.96 10.42 -7.13
CA ARG A 364 8.24 11.48 -8.13
C ARG A 364 7.65 12.84 -7.77
N THR A 365 6.50 12.90 -7.10
CA THR A 365 5.76 14.16 -6.86
C THR A 365 5.97 14.76 -5.47
N ASN A 366 6.25 13.95 -4.45
CA ASN A 366 6.18 14.36 -3.05
C ASN A 366 7.49 14.16 -2.28
N ILE A 367 8.22 13.06 -2.47
CA ILE A 367 9.48 12.83 -1.72
C ILE A 367 10.57 13.83 -2.13
N LEU A 368 10.68 14.14 -3.43
CA LEU A 368 11.58 15.17 -3.96
C LEU A 368 11.30 16.60 -3.46
N GLN A 369 10.24 16.84 -2.66
CA GLN A 369 10.01 18.12 -1.99
C GLN A 369 10.74 18.22 -0.63
N PHE A 370 11.34 17.13 -0.13
CA PHE A 370 12.07 17.10 1.14
C PHE A 370 13.59 17.17 0.98
N ASP A 371 14.07 16.90 -0.23
CA ASP A 371 15.34 17.39 -0.74
C ASP A 371 15.25 18.93 -0.87
N ASP A 372 16.39 19.63 -0.79
CA ASP A 372 16.53 21.08 -0.48
C ASP A 372 15.99 21.53 0.89
#